data_AF-A0A9X8H366-F1
#
_entry.id   AF-A0A9X8H366-F1
#
_cell.length_a   1.000
_cell.length_b   1.000
_cell.length_c   1.000
_cell.angle_alpha   90.00
_cell.angle_beta   90.00
_cell.angle_gamma   90.00
#
_symmetry.space_group_name_H-M   'P 1'
#
loop_
_entity.id
_entity.type
_entity.pdbx_description
1 polymer ?
#
loop_
_entity_poly.entity_id
_entity_poly.type
_entity_poly.pdbx_seq_one_letter_code
_entity_poly.pdbx_strand_id
1 'polypeptide(L)'
;YGTENSFEGKTYVGGQSGAYFGHALHHAVEAKAKYFAIARSDQDGHSFVFNKLKAGGKWKAGKEGCARPCLDDGAKACGCSDDACLEPKMDGEEHNRRWVVYEVLKK
;
A
#
# COMPACT_ATOMS: atom_id res chain seq x y z
N TYR A 1 -7.34 -4.44 0.24
CA TYR A 1 -6.09 -3.95 0.87
C TYR A 1 -5.55 -5.04 1.77
N GLY A 2 -4.23 -5.05 1.97
CA GLY A 2 -3.51 -6.08 2.71
C GLY A 2 -2.87 -5.53 3.98
N THR A 3 -2.40 -6.45 4.82
CA THR A 3 -1.54 -6.15 5.96
C THR A 3 -0.08 -6.19 5.58
N GLU A 4 0.78 -5.56 6.38
CA GLU A 4 2.23 -5.56 6.11
C GLU A 4 2.85 -6.96 6.17
N ASN A 5 2.24 -7.85 6.96
CA ASN A 5 2.59 -9.27 7.05
C ASN A 5 2.13 -10.12 5.85
N SER A 6 1.30 -9.56 4.97
CA SER A 6 0.79 -10.26 3.79
C SER A 6 1.76 -10.23 2.60
N PHE A 7 2.85 -9.48 2.69
CA PHE A 7 3.82 -9.34 1.59
C PHE A 7 5.07 -10.16 1.87
N GLU A 8 5.48 -10.98 0.90
CA GLU A 8 6.67 -11.81 1.00
C GLU A 8 7.79 -11.23 0.12
N GLY A 9 8.99 -11.06 0.69
CA GLY A 9 10.10 -10.41 0.00
C GLY A 9 9.82 -8.95 -0.33
N LYS A 10 9.13 -8.23 0.57
CA LYS A 10 8.82 -6.81 0.41
C LYS A 10 10.08 -5.95 0.54
N THR A 11 10.27 -5.05 -0.42
CA THR A 11 11.30 -4.00 -0.37
C THR A 11 10.62 -2.67 -0.13
N TYR A 12 11.06 -1.97 0.91
CA TYR A 12 10.58 -0.63 1.21
C TYR A 12 11.15 0.37 0.20
N VAL A 13 10.29 1.10 -0.50
CA VAL A 13 10.67 2.03 -1.58
C VAL A 13 10.37 3.50 -1.22
N GLY A 14 9.95 3.77 0.01
CA GLY A 14 9.98 5.11 0.58
C GLY A 14 8.64 5.61 1.09
N GLY A 15 8.74 6.61 1.98
CA GLY A 15 7.61 7.20 2.69
C GLY A 15 6.75 8.07 1.77
N GLN A 16 7.31 9.17 1.28
CA GLN A 16 6.63 10.05 0.31
C GLN A 16 6.04 9.29 -0.90
N SER A 17 6.74 8.29 -1.42
CA SER A 17 6.29 7.43 -2.51
C SER A 17 4.92 6.75 -2.26
N GLY A 18 4.56 6.50 -0.99
CA GLY A 18 3.27 5.91 -0.64
C GLY A 18 2.08 6.85 -0.71
N ALA A 19 2.31 8.16 -0.78
CA ALA A 19 1.28 9.16 -0.98
C ALA A 19 0.99 9.44 -2.47
N TYR A 20 1.93 9.06 -3.36
CA TYR A 20 1.88 9.31 -4.80
C TYR A 20 1.90 8.00 -5.61
N PHE A 21 0.82 7.70 -6.32
CA PHE A 21 0.68 6.47 -7.11
C PHE A 21 1.76 6.35 -8.19
N GLY A 22 2.00 7.41 -8.95
CA GLY A 22 2.97 7.42 -10.03
C GLY A 22 4.39 7.13 -9.54
N HIS A 23 4.74 7.61 -8.35
CA HIS A 23 6.06 7.38 -7.75
C HIS A 23 6.21 5.91 -7.34
N ALA A 24 5.22 5.35 -6.63
CA ALA A 24 5.22 3.94 -6.27
C ALA A 24 5.24 3.00 -7.49
N LEU A 25 4.50 3.35 -8.55
CA LEU A 25 4.50 2.61 -9.80
C LEU A 25 5.89 2.66 -10.47
N HIS A 26 6.52 3.83 -10.52
CA HIS A 26 7.87 3.97 -11.08
C HIS A 26 8.87 3.05 -10.36
N HIS A 27 8.90 3.10 -9.02
CA HIS A 27 9.76 2.22 -8.21
C HIS A 27 9.45 0.74 -8.44
N ALA A 28 8.17 0.38 -8.57
CA ALA A 28 7.78 -1.00 -8.83
C ALA A 28 8.29 -1.49 -10.20
N VAL A 29 8.20 -0.64 -11.22
CA VAL A 29 8.72 -0.92 -12.57
C VAL A 29 10.25 -1.03 -12.55
N GLU A 30 10.95 -0.10 -11.90
CA GLU A 30 12.41 -0.13 -11.76
C GLU A 30 12.91 -1.34 -10.98
N ALA A 31 12.25 -1.67 -9.87
CA ALA A 31 12.52 -2.85 -9.06
C ALA A 31 12.11 -4.17 -9.76
N LYS A 32 11.52 -4.08 -10.97
CA LYS A 32 10.95 -5.21 -11.71
C LYS A 32 9.97 -6.05 -10.88
N ALA A 33 9.30 -5.39 -9.94
CA ALA A 33 8.34 -6.00 -9.04
C ALA A 33 7.03 -6.29 -9.78
N LYS A 34 6.39 -7.41 -9.44
CA LYS A 34 5.06 -7.75 -9.96
C LYS A 34 3.95 -6.95 -9.28
N TYR A 35 4.15 -6.63 -8.01
CA TYR A 35 3.17 -5.91 -7.21
C TYR A 35 3.83 -4.80 -6.42
N PHE A 36 3.05 -3.77 -6.12
CA PHE A 36 3.41 -2.76 -5.17
C PHE A 36 2.24 -2.44 -4.27
N ALA A 37 2.55 -2.01 -3.05
CA ALA A 37 1.58 -1.63 -2.07
C ALA A 37 1.85 -0.22 -1.58
N ILE A 38 0.78 0.54 -1.39
CA ILE A 38 0.82 1.93 -0.94
C ILE A 38 -0.15 2.15 0.22
N ALA A 39 0.29 2.95 1.18
CA ALA A 39 -0.48 3.38 2.33
C ALA A 39 -0.16 4.85 2.61
N ARG A 40 -1.17 5.72 2.68
CA ARG A 40 -0.98 7.16 2.84
C ARG A 40 -1.37 7.63 4.24
N SER A 41 -0.55 8.51 4.82
CA SER A 41 -0.89 9.29 6.02
C SER A 41 -0.79 10.78 5.72
N ASP A 42 -1.94 11.40 5.45
CA ASP A 42 -2.04 12.83 5.14
C ASP A 42 -1.15 13.29 3.95
N GLN A 43 -0.06 14.02 4.16
CA GLN A 43 0.90 14.39 3.11
C GLN A 43 2.07 13.38 2.93
N ASP A 44 2.20 12.43 3.85
CA ASP A 44 3.21 11.39 3.81
C ASP A 44 2.57 10.03 3.50
N GLY A 45 3.37 8.99 3.38
CA GLY A 45 2.88 7.65 3.11
C GLY A 45 3.95 6.61 3.33
N HIS A 46 3.69 5.41 2.86
CA HIS A 46 4.64 4.33 2.80
C HIS A 46 4.34 3.48 1.57
N SER A 47 5.40 2.97 0.96
CA SER A 47 5.30 2.11 -0.21
C SER A 47 6.22 0.90 -0.10
N PHE A 48 5.70 -0.24 -0.55
CA PHE A 48 6.43 -1.50 -0.67
C PHE A 48 6.32 -2.03 -2.08
N VAL A 49 7.37 -2.68 -2.55
CA VAL A 49 7.36 -3.47 -3.79
C VAL A 49 7.65 -4.93 -3.46
N PHE A 50 6.96 -5.85 -4.10
CA PHE A 50 7.15 -7.28 -3.88
C PHE A 50 6.70 -8.09 -5.10
N ASN A 51 7.16 -9.33 -5.16
CA ASN A 51 6.82 -10.25 -6.24
C ASN A 51 5.80 -11.32 -5.83
N LYS A 52 5.62 -11.55 -4.52
CA LYS A 52 4.77 -12.60 -3.99
C LYS A 52 3.87 -12.08 -2.87
N LEU A 53 2.63 -12.53 -2.92
CA LEU A 53 1.65 -12.34 -1.87
C LEU A 53 1.58 -13.60 -1.01
N LYS A 54 1.63 -13.44 0.31
CA LYS A 54 1.52 -14.54 1.25
C LYS A 54 0.10 -15.10 1.22
N ALA A 55 -0.04 -16.38 0.91
CA ALA A 55 -1.31 -17.09 0.98
C ALA A 55 -1.77 -17.16 2.45
N GLY A 56 -2.90 -16.52 2.77
CA GLY A 56 -3.39 -16.37 4.15
C GLY A 56 -3.28 -14.96 4.74
N GLY A 57 -2.84 -13.97 3.95
CA GLY A 57 -2.93 -12.56 4.33
C GLY A 57 -4.36 -12.17 4.72
N LYS A 58 -4.52 -11.33 5.75
CA LYS A 58 -5.83 -10.77 6.12
C LYS A 58 -6.20 -9.67 5.14
N TRP A 59 -6.84 -10.05 4.03
CA TRP A 59 -7.37 -9.14 3.03
C TRP A 59 -8.79 -8.75 3.42
N LYS A 60 -9.01 -7.49 3.76
CA LYS A 60 -10.38 -6.97 3.95
C LYS A 60 -10.77 -6.05 2.79
N ALA A 61 -12.07 -5.89 2.57
CA ALA A 61 -12.71 -4.89 1.72
C ALA A 61 -13.28 -3.79 2.62
N GLY A 62 -12.97 -2.52 2.34
CA GLY A 62 -12.72 -1.50 3.36
C GLY A 62 -13.64 -0.38 3.13
N LYS A 63 -14.50 -0.24 4.12
CA LYS A 63 -15.67 0.60 4.01
C LYS A 63 -15.25 2.06 4.05
N GLU A 64 -14.37 2.48 4.95
CA GLU A 64 -14.23 3.91 5.28
C GLU A 64 -12.78 4.30 5.66
N GLY A 65 -11.89 4.41 4.67
CA GLY A 65 -10.54 4.96 4.87
C GLY A 65 -9.45 4.36 3.96
N CYS A 66 -9.69 3.15 3.44
CA CYS A 66 -8.76 2.49 2.51
C CYS A 66 -8.86 2.99 1.06
N ALA A 67 -10.00 3.60 0.69
CA ALA A 67 -10.24 4.16 -0.63
C ALA A 67 -9.80 5.63 -0.72
N ARG A 68 -8.86 6.06 0.14
CA ARG A 68 -8.39 7.44 0.14
C ARG A 68 -7.67 7.71 -1.19
N PRO A 69 -8.01 8.77 -1.92
CA PRO A 69 -7.33 9.09 -3.17
C PRO A 69 -5.85 9.38 -2.92
N CYS A 70 -5.01 9.07 -3.92
CA CYS A 70 -3.61 9.49 -3.94
C CYS A 70 -3.50 11.01 -4.10
N LEU A 71 -2.34 11.58 -3.76
CA LEU A 71 -2.09 13.03 -3.91
C LEU A 71 -1.93 13.45 -5.37
N ASP A 72 -1.37 12.60 -6.21
CA ASP A 72 -1.19 12.81 -7.65
C ASP A 72 -2.39 12.38 -8.47
N ASP A 73 -3.02 11.25 -8.13
CA ASP A 73 -4.12 10.66 -8.90
C ASP A 73 -5.34 10.39 -8.02
N GLY A 74 -6.34 11.25 -8.16
CA GLY A 74 -7.61 11.15 -7.41
C GLY A 74 -8.46 9.94 -7.77
N ALA A 75 -8.18 9.26 -8.88
CA ALA A 75 -8.87 8.04 -9.28
C ALA A 75 -8.19 6.77 -8.73
N LYS A 76 -6.98 6.87 -8.18
CA LYS A 76 -6.27 5.77 -7.51
C LYS A 76 -6.41 5.88 -6.00
N ALA A 77 -6.64 4.74 -5.37
CA ALA A 77 -6.65 4.65 -3.91
C ALA A 77 -5.22 4.43 -3.37
N CYS A 78 -4.81 5.25 -2.40
CA CYS A 78 -3.51 5.21 -1.74
C CYS A 78 -3.56 4.58 -0.33
N GLY A 79 -4.66 3.93 0.05
CA GLY A 79 -4.77 3.28 1.35
C GLY A 79 -4.79 4.28 2.51
N CYS A 80 -4.53 3.76 3.72
CA CYS A 80 -4.36 4.61 4.91
C CYS A 80 -3.22 4.06 5.78
N SER A 81 -2.56 4.95 6.52
CA SER A 81 -1.48 4.58 7.43
C SER A 81 -1.62 5.28 8.78
N ASP A 82 -1.34 4.55 9.84
CA ASP A 82 -1.27 5.01 11.23
C ASP A 82 -2.56 5.77 11.65
N ASP A 83 -2.44 7.03 12.09
CA ASP A 83 -3.57 7.88 12.48
C ASP A 83 -4.51 8.25 11.33
N ALA A 84 -4.07 8.11 10.07
CA ALA A 84 -4.93 8.37 8.91
C ALA A 84 -5.95 7.24 8.66
N CYS A 85 -5.81 6.09 9.34
CA CYS A 85 -6.80 5.02 9.30
C CYS A 85 -7.86 5.19 10.40
N LEU A 86 -9.11 5.42 9.99
CA LEU A 86 -10.25 5.59 10.91
C LEU A 86 -10.66 4.30 11.64
N GLU A 87 -10.38 3.12 11.07
CA GLU A 87 -10.69 1.87 11.78
C GLU A 87 -9.52 1.37 12.63
N PRO A 88 -9.80 0.59 13.69
CA PRO A 88 -8.79 0.14 14.63
C PRO A 88 -7.74 -0.76 13.97
N LYS A 89 -6.55 -0.77 14.59
CA LYS A 89 -5.43 -1.64 14.23
C LYS A 89 -5.87 -3.10 14.24
N MET A 90 -5.48 -3.86 13.21
CA MET A 90 -5.76 -5.30 13.18
C MET A 90 -4.85 -6.05 14.16
N ASP A 91 -5.42 -7.06 14.80
CA ASP A 91 -4.71 -7.92 15.75
C ASP A 91 -3.56 -8.67 15.06
N GLY A 92 -2.34 -8.49 15.60
CA GLY A 92 -1.08 -9.00 15.06
C GLY A 92 -0.30 -8.04 14.15
N GLU A 93 -0.79 -6.83 13.89
CA GLU A 93 -0.05 -5.82 13.11
C GLU A 93 0.76 -4.89 14.02
N GLU A 94 1.99 -4.55 13.60
CA GLU A 94 2.83 -3.56 14.29
C GLU A 94 2.19 -2.17 14.20
N HIS A 95 1.74 -1.78 13.00
CA HIS A 95 1.18 -0.46 12.71
C HIS A 95 -0.27 -0.55 12.19
N ASN A 96 -1.07 0.50 12.42
CA ASN A 96 -2.43 0.59 11.87
C ASN A 96 -2.40 1.00 10.39
N ARG A 97 -2.00 0.09 9.50
CA ARG A 97 -1.84 0.41 8.08
C ARG A 97 -2.69 -0.49 7.20
N ARG A 98 -3.37 0.12 6.23
CA ARG A 98 -4.10 -0.58 5.18
C ARG A 98 -3.49 -0.26 3.84
N TRP A 99 -2.85 -1.29 3.31
CA TRP A 99 -2.08 -1.22 2.09
C TRP A 99 -2.95 -1.53 0.88
N VAL A 100 -3.10 -0.58 -0.02
CA VAL A 100 -3.69 -0.87 -1.34
C VAL A 100 -2.62 -1.51 -2.19
N VAL A 101 -2.92 -2.69 -2.73
CA VAL A 101 -1.99 -3.44 -3.57
C VAL A 101 -2.40 -3.28 -5.02
N TYR A 102 -1.44 -2.94 -5.85
CA TYR A 102 -1.57 -2.85 -7.29
C TYR A 102 -0.66 -3.87 -7.97
N GLU A 103 -1.15 -4.45 -9.05
CA GLU A 103 -0.34 -5.27 -9.95
C GLU A 103 0.28 -4.38 -11.04
N VAL A 104 1.58 -4.52 -11.23
CA VAL A 104 2.31 -3.88 -12.33
C VAL A 104 2.07 -4.71 -13.59
N LEU A 105 1.14 -4.26 -14.42
CA LEU A 105 0.94 -4.84 -15.73
C LEU A 105 2.12 -4.45 -16.63
N LYS A 106 3.02 -5.40 -16.89
CA LYS A 106 4.05 -5.24 -17.91
C LYS A 106 3.35 -5.19 -19.27
N LYS A 107 3.44 -4.05 -19.95
CA LYS A 107 2.98 -3.87 -21.32
C LYS A 107 4.08 -4.25 -22.30
#